data_AF-A0A6G1GI03-F1
#
_entry.id   AF-A0A6G1GI03-F1
#
_cell.length_a   1.000
_cell.length_b   1.000
_cell.length_c   1.000
_cell.angle_alpha   90.00
_cell.angle_beta   90.00
_cell.angle_gamma   90.00
#
_symmetry.space_group_name_H-M   'P 1'
#
loop_
_entity.id
_entity.type
_entity.pdbx_description
1 polymer ?
#
loop_
_entity_poly.entity_id
_entity_poly.type
_entity_poly.pdbx_seq_one_letter_code
_entity_poly.pdbx_strand_id
1 'polypeptide(L)'
;MASSHFQHLTQWEVVVCKECRYAVWPRQVVGHLTNRQHRMPRKQAVGISDEIEQWHGIAQFSGEFKIPKYVEEAVEGLPVYTDGVKCELDEGQCAYVCRNMDVIKEHWRKMHGHSVGQKRGGSGMLKKEDIDRQILQNCRQVRCQRFFVQKEHSQYFEVRSREERREGSVRQSEEEDIWSQAWGQASQRYDRIRSDDTIRPGETDEVNPWLRRTGWIPYLEGCDRKDILRCLKEPTVDEEIAEGENEANDNERVAAAIWEATGELASASQDVVSRSGVMLRFEAIRTEAHQNVYRPLEPYQNRDEIRRQGRYWQQIVTFFVRTRRAHSWKSPPYKFNRRQDRAFERMMVVARSTVKEADESSDTESDSTDTDSEAEREEGKTVMTEMQQACLSFCIELLNQTIHNREYDMALVCGLAALGVNPSGRGFRGADTYPSILSAVIKVAHFMIVQQAERLTQPTADECNEFSAGRSPCEFEDSGYESEGTQIDRGEGRRKIGKSSFEWVRKMMDGFMVRGCGSPMQWMLDLRGYGMKIDFNTTSAGHVNWRDGD
;
A
#
# COMPACT_ATOMS: atom_id res chain seq x y z
N MET A 1 34.19 53.92 13.24
CA MET A 1 32.70 53.81 13.25
C MET A 1 32.24 52.48 12.66
N ALA A 2 33.01 51.85 11.78
CA ALA A 2 32.69 50.52 11.25
C ALA A 2 32.44 49.47 12.35
N SER A 3 33.25 49.46 13.42
CA SER A 3 33.12 48.48 14.52
C SER A 3 31.84 48.61 15.36
N SER A 4 31.08 49.71 15.25
CA SER A 4 29.77 49.82 15.91
C SER A 4 28.67 49.09 15.13
N HIS A 5 28.81 48.95 13.81
CA HIS A 5 27.82 48.30 12.94
C HIS A 5 28.23 46.88 12.51
N PHE A 6 29.53 46.64 12.38
CA PHE A 6 30.07 45.36 11.93
C PHE A 6 31.03 44.74 12.94
N GLN A 7 31.10 43.42 12.91
CA GLN A 7 32.08 42.61 13.61
C GLN A 7 33.00 41.97 12.57
N HIS A 8 34.30 42.08 12.80
CA HIS A 8 35.30 41.37 12.01
C HIS A 8 35.51 39.97 12.58
N LEU A 9 35.21 38.92 11.80
CA LEU A 9 35.52 37.55 12.16
C LEU A 9 36.84 37.15 11.50
N THR A 10 37.96 37.47 12.15
CA THR A 10 39.32 37.27 11.63
C THR A 10 39.61 35.83 11.23
N GLN A 11 39.10 34.85 11.97
CA GLN A 11 39.25 33.42 11.65
C GLN A 11 38.60 33.02 10.32
N TRP A 12 37.54 33.73 9.93
CA TRP A 12 36.72 33.43 8.75
C TRP A 12 36.91 34.47 7.65
N GLU A 13 37.75 35.48 7.88
CA GLU A 13 38.04 36.57 6.94
C GLU A 13 36.80 37.30 6.42
N VAL A 14 35.74 37.40 7.24
CA VAL A 14 34.45 38.00 6.86
C VAL A 14 33.99 39.07 7.83
N VAL A 15 33.13 39.95 7.31
CA VAL A 15 32.54 41.08 8.04
C VAL A 15 31.07 40.80 8.29
N VAL A 16 30.64 40.74 9.55
CA VAL A 16 29.27 40.40 9.95
C VAL A 16 28.55 41.64 10.45
N CYS A 17 27.37 41.94 9.91
CA CYS A 17 26.52 43.02 10.42
C CYS A 17 25.97 42.62 11.79
N LYS A 18 26.18 43.46 12.82
CA LYS A 18 25.74 43.17 14.19
C LYS A 18 24.21 43.15 14.34
N GLU A 19 23.53 44.01 13.59
CA GLU A 19 22.06 44.09 13.59
C GLU A 19 21.43 42.95 12.80
N CYS A 20 21.90 42.70 11.57
CA CYS A 20 21.29 41.68 10.70
C CYS A 20 21.82 40.26 10.92
N ARG A 21 22.97 40.12 11.62
CA ARG A 21 23.62 38.86 11.99
C ARG A 21 23.90 37.94 10.79
N TYR A 22 24.44 38.51 9.72
CA TYR A 22 24.99 37.77 8.59
C TYR A 22 26.20 38.50 7.98
N ALA A 23 27.03 37.75 7.27
CA ALA A 23 28.22 38.24 6.59
C ALA A 23 27.86 39.07 5.35
N VAL A 24 28.59 40.16 5.15
CA VAL A 24 28.42 41.10 4.03
C VAL A 24 29.77 41.29 3.36
N TRP A 25 29.81 41.11 2.04
CA TRP A 25 31.02 41.36 1.26
C TRP A 25 31.40 42.85 1.33
N PRO A 26 32.70 43.22 1.38
CA PRO A 26 33.14 44.62 1.45
C PRO A 26 32.48 45.51 0.40
N ARG A 27 32.45 45.05 -0.86
CA ARG A 27 31.80 45.74 -1.99
C ARG A 27 30.30 45.95 -1.84
N GLN A 28 29.64 45.20 -0.97
CA GLN A 28 28.20 45.24 -0.72
C GLN A 28 27.84 46.02 0.55
N VAL A 29 28.81 46.47 1.35
CA VAL A 29 28.57 47.21 2.60
C VAL A 29 27.74 48.47 2.37
N VAL A 30 28.12 49.31 1.38
CA VAL A 30 27.39 50.54 1.06
C VAL A 30 25.94 50.23 0.66
N GLY A 31 25.75 49.21 -0.18
CA GLY A 31 24.42 48.77 -0.61
C GLY A 31 23.58 48.22 0.54
N HIS A 32 24.19 47.45 1.44
CA HIS A 32 23.54 46.87 2.61
C HIS A 32 23.07 47.95 3.59
N LEU A 33 23.95 48.89 3.96
CA LEU A 33 23.63 49.97 4.91
C LEU A 33 22.62 50.98 4.36
N THR A 34 22.62 51.22 3.05
CA THR A 34 21.63 52.12 2.41
C THR A 34 20.28 51.46 2.16
N ASN A 35 20.18 50.14 2.34
CA ASN A 35 18.94 49.39 2.13
C ASN A 35 17.90 49.71 3.21
N ARG A 36 16.65 49.26 2.97
CA ARG A 36 15.48 49.49 3.82
C ARG A 36 15.66 49.07 5.29
N GLN A 37 16.58 48.14 5.57
CA GLN A 37 16.85 47.63 6.92
C GLN A 37 17.63 48.63 7.79
N HIS A 38 18.63 49.33 7.24
CA HIS A 38 19.44 50.28 8.01
C HIS A 38 19.17 51.75 7.64
N ARG A 39 18.66 52.03 6.43
CA ARG A 39 18.30 53.36 5.92
C ARG A 39 19.37 54.43 6.14
N MET A 40 20.64 54.03 6.10
CA MET A 40 21.76 54.92 6.37
C MET A 40 22.01 55.85 5.18
N PRO A 41 22.30 57.15 5.40
CA PRO A 41 22.71 58.06 4.33
C PRO A 41 23.96 57.55 3.61
N ARG A 42 23.95 57.61 2.26
CA ARG A 42 25.04 57.06 1.43
C ARG A 42 26.43 57.59 1.81
N LYS A 43 26.55 58.88 2.17
CA LYS A 43 27.83 59.50 2.58
C LYS A 43 28.43 58.83 3.83
N GLN A 44 27.58 58.47 4.78
CA GLN A 44 28.00 57.78 6.01
C GLN A 44 28.33 56.31 5.73
N ALA A 45 27.54 55.65 4.88
CA ALA A 45 27.78 54.27 4.47
C ALA A 45 29.10 54.09 3.69
N VAL A 46 29.47 55.05 2.84
CA VAL A 46 30.78 55.07 2.15
C VAL A 46 31.92 55.18 3.16
N GLY A 47 31.84 56.11 4.12
CA GLY A 47 32.88 56.24 5.16
C GLY A 47 33.07 54.98 6.01
N ILE A 48 31.99 54.23 6.27
CA ILE A 48 32.07 52.92 6.95
C ILE A 48 32.70 51.86 6.04
N SER A 49 32.38 51.87 4.75
CA SER A 49 33.00 50.96 3.76
C SER A 49 34.51 51.18 3.65
N ASP A 50 34.94 52.44 3.56
CA ASP A 50 36.36 52.80 3.45
C ASP A 50 37.15 52.37 4.71
N GLU A 51 36.53 52.43 5.89
CA GLU A 51 37.13 51.93 7.15
C GLU A 51 37.24 50.40 7.18
N ILE A 52 36.25 49.68 6.62
CA ILE A 52 36.29 48.20 6.50
C ILE A 52 37.33 47.75 5.48
N GLU A 53 37.54 48.50 4.39
CA GLU A 53 38.59 48.19 3.41
C GLU A 53 40.01 48.25 4.00
N GLN A 54 40.22 49.00 5.10
CA GLN A 54 41.49 49.07 5.82
C GLN A 54 41.70 47.91 6.81
N TRP A 55 40.67 47.11 7.07
CA TRP A 55 40.81 45.94 7.96
C TRP A 55 41.59 44.84 7.23
N HIS A 56 42.63 44.35 7.89
CA HIS A 56 43.51 43.33 7.31
C HIS A 56 42.88 41.94 7.46
N GLY A 57 43.00 41.09 6.44
CA GLY A 57 42.52 39.71 6.49
C GLY A 57 41.01 39.56 6.25
N ILE A 58 40.43 40.40 5.38
CA ILE A 58 39.06 40.21 4.89
C ILE A 58 39.12 39.73 3.44
N ALA A 59 38.40 38.64 3.16
CA ALA A 59 38.18 38.14 1.82
C ALA A 59 37.43 39.19 0.98
N GLN A 60 38.07 39.61 -0.12
CA GLN A 60 37.54 40.68 -0.98
C GLN A 60 36.59 40.11 -2.04
N PHE A 61 36.75 38.83 -2.38
CA PHE A 61 36.02 38.13 -3.44
C PHE A 61 35.41 36.82 -2.94
N SER A 62 34.30 36.39 -3.55
CA SER A 62 33.61 35.16 -3.15
C SER A 62 34.48 33.92 -3.27
N GLY A 63 35.29 33.80 -4.33
CA GLY A 63 36.15 32.64 -4.58
C GLY A 63 37.28 32.42 -3.55
N GLU A 64 37.60 33.42 -2.73
CA GLU A 64 38.61 33.30 -1.66
C GLU A 64 38.03 32.60 -0.41
N PHE A 65 36.70 32.62 -0.25
CA PHE A 65 36.03 32.08 0.93
C PHE A 65 35.51 30.66 0.70
N LYS A 66 35.91 29.74 1.58
CA LYS A 66 35.39 28.37 1.61
C LYS A 66 34.53 28.17 2.85
N ILE A 67 33.30 27.70 2.63
CA ILE A 67 32.40 27.35 3.73
C ILE A 67 32.94 26.09 4.40
N PRO A 68 33.07 26.07 5.74
CA PRO A 68 33.46 24.86 6.45
C PRO A 68 32.39 23.77 6.33
N LYS A 69 32.80 22.50 6.25
CA LYS A 69 31.85 21.36 6.32
C LYS A 69 31.16 21.30 7.69
N TYR A 70 31.90 21.60 8.75
CA TYR A 70 31.41 21.74 10.12
C TYR A 70 32.32 22.66 10.92
N VAL A 71 31.80 23.21 12.02
CA VAL A 71 32.55 23.93 13.04
C VAL A 71 32.31 23.29 14.40
N GLU A 72 33.26 23.43 15.31
CA GLU A 72 33.23 22.79 16.64
C GLU A 72 32.65 23.68 17.74
N GLU A 73 32.55 24.97 17.46
CA GLU A 73 31.92 25.97 18.30
C GLU A 73 31.13 26.91 17.40
N ALA A 74 30.01 27.42 17.91
CA ALA A 74 29.17 28.34 17.15
C ALA A 74 29.95 29.62 16.82
N VAL A 75 29.94 30.02 15.55
CA VAL A 75 30.58 31.25 15.11
C VAL A 75 29.85 32.43 15.72
N GLU A 76 30.58 33.21 16.52
CA GLU A 76 30.04 34.38 17.21
C GLU A 76 29.52 35.43 16.22
N GLY A 77 28.41 36.08 16.57
CA GLY A 77 27.77 37.09 15.72
C GLY A 77 26.82 36.53 14.65
N LEU A 78 26.77 35.21 14.44
CA LEU A 78 25.81 34.55 13.54
C LEU A 78 24.70 33.81 14.31
N PRO A 79 23.46 33.77 13.80
CA PRO A 79 22.36 33.07 14.44
C PRO A 79 22.56 31.56 14.34
N VAL A 80 22.46 30.88 15.49
CA VAL A 80 22.42 29.41 15.54
C VAL A 80 20.99 28.94 15.37
N TYR A 81 20.80 28.00 14.46
CA TYR A 81 19.53 27.35 14.18
C TYR A 81 19.55 25.91 14.68
N THR A 82 18.48 25.44 15.32
CA THR A 82 18.34 24.08 15.88
C THR A 82 17.45 23.17 15.02
N ASP A 83 16.84 23.72 13.98
CA ASP A 83 16.00 23.06 12.98
C ASP A 83 16.80 22.71 11.71
N GLY A 84 18.13 22.61 11.81
CA GLY A 84 18.98 22.18 10.71
C GLY A 84 18.80 20.68 10.43
N VAL A 85 18.83 20.33 9.16
CA VAL A 85 18.70 18.95 8.67
C VAL A 85 19.89 18.67 7.76
N LYS A 86 20.67 17.66 8.11
CA LYS A 86 21.85 17.19 7.37
C LYS A 86 21.52 15.92 6.59
N CYS A 87 21.99 15.85 5.35
CA CYS A 87 21.85 14.65 4.52
C CYS A 87 22.80 13.54 4.98
N GLU A 88 22.31 12.30 5.06
CA GLU A 88 23.10 11.09 5.42
C GLU A 88 23.03 9.97 4.37
N LEU A 89 22.50 10.22 3.16
CA LEU A 89 22.38 9.21 2.09
C LEU A 89 23.71 8.58 1.62
N ASP A 90 24.84 9.26 1.83
CA ASP A 90 26.14 8.88 1.28
C ASP A 90 27.17 8.65 2.40
N GLU A 91 26.81 7.83 3.40
CA GLU A 91 27.66 7.36 4.51
C GLU A 91 28.61 8.44 5.10
N GLY A 92 28.12 9.67 5.26
CA GLY A 92 28.85 10.81 5.82
C GLY A 92 29.75 11.60 4.85
N GLN A 93 29.80 11.25 3.56
CA GLN A 93 30.49 12.02 2.51
C GLN A 93 29.71 13.28 2.10
N CYS A 94 28.38 13.22 2.19
CA CYS A 94 27.52 14.38 1.96
C CYS A 94 27.52 15.33 3.18
N ALA A 95 28.04 16.55 2.97
CA ALA A 95 28.07 17.60 4.00
C ALA A 95 26.92 18.61 3.85
N TYR A 96 25.89 18.28 3.06
CA TYR A 96 24.80 19.22 2.78
C TYR A 96 23.88 19.41 3.99
N VAL A 97 23.65 20.67 4.36
CA VAL A 97 22.74 21.07 5.44
C VAL A 97 21.74 22.09 4.91
N CYS A 98 20.48 21.93 5.29
CA CYS A 98 19.44 22.92 5.04
C CYS A 98 18.47 22.98 6.22
N ARG A 99 17.49 23.88 6.16
CA ARG A 99 16.45 24.05 7.21
C ARG A 99 15.04 23.77 6.70
N ASN A 100 14.90 23.42 5.43
CA ASN A 100 13.61 23.18 4.79
C ASN A 100 13.61 21.78 4.17
N MET A 101 12.62 20.99 4.56
CA MET A 101 12.48 19.60 4.13
C MET A 101 12.24 19.45 2.62
N ASP A 102 11.65 20.44 1.96
CA ASP A 102 11.47 20.36 0.50
C ASP A 102 12.79 20.63 -0.24
N VAL A 103 13.70 21.39 0.37
CA VAL A 103 15.04 21.64 -0.16
C VAL A 103 15.92 20.40 -0.03
N ILE A 104 15.79 19.61 1.04
CA ILE A 104 16.54 18.35 1.15
C ILE A 104 16.07 17.31 0.14
N LYS A 105 14.76 17.21 -0.13
CA LYS A 105 14.22 16.34 -1.18
C LYS A 105 14.73 16.72 -2.57
N GLU A 106 14.85 18.02 -2.85
CA GLU A 106 15.43 18.50 -4.10
C GLU A 106 16.93 18.17 -4.20
N HIS A 107 17.66 18.31 -3.08
CA HIS A 107 19.06 17.92 -2.99
C HIS A 107 19.27 16.42 -3.24
N TRP A 108 18.45 15.57 -2.63
CA TRP A 108 18.46 14.11 -2.86
C TRP A 108 18.29 13.76 -4.33
N ARG A 109 17.33 14.39 -5.00
CA ARG A 109 17.10 14.16 -6.43
C ARG A 109 18.28 14.59 -7.30
N LYS A 110 18.87 15.75 -7.02
CA LYS A 110 19.92 16.35 -7.85
C LYS A 110 21.30 15.74 -7.62
N MET A 111 21.63 15.40 -6.38
CA MET A 111 22.98 14.98 -6.00
C MET A 111 23.11 13.48 -5.75
N HIS A 112 22.01 12.81 -5.37
CA HIS A 112 22.01 11.39 -5.03
C HIS A 112 21.08 10.54 -5.92
N GLY A 113 20.37 11.14 -6.89
CA GLY A 113 19.35 10.44 -7.70
C GLY A 113 18.12 9.98 -6.91
N HIS A 114 18.09 10.16 -5.58
CA HIS A 114 17.06 9.65 -4.69
C HIS A 114 15.81 10.53 -4.71
N SER A 115 14.65 9.96 -5.05
CA SER A 115 13.38 10.68 -5.18
C SER A 115 12.32 10.19 -4.19
N VAL A 116 11.82 11.11 -3.37
CA VAL A 116 10.81 10.81 -2.35
C VAL A 116 9.45 11.37 -2.76
N GLY A 117 8.46 10.49 -2.95
CA GLY A 117 7.04 10.87 -3.10
C GLY A 117 6.54 11.20 -4.52
N GLN A 118 7.24 10.87 -5.59
CA GLN A 118 6.74 11.05 -6.97
C GLN A 118 6.21 9.74 -7.59
N LYS A 119 5.02 9.29 -7.18
CA LYS A 119 4.15 8.47 -8.04
C LYS A 119 2.72 9.03 -8.02
N ARG A 120 2.14 9.20 -9.22
CA ARG A 120 0.83 9.83 -9.53
C ARG A 120 -0.30 9.30 -8.63
N GLY A 121 -1.14 10.22 -8.14
CA GLY A 121 -2.47 9.92 -7.59
C GLY A 121 -2.53 9.60 -6.10
N GLY A 122 -3.23 10.45 -5.33
CA GLY A 122 -3.70 10.19 -3.96
C GLY A 122 -2.89 10.86 -2.85
N SER A 123 -3.54 11.78 -2.11
CA SER A 123 -3.13 12.27 -0.80
C SER A 123 -3.64 11.30 0.27
N GLY A 124 -2.73 10.59 0.95
CA GLY A 124 -3.10 9.63 1.99
C GLY A 124 -2.08 9.61 3.12
N MET A 125 -2.56 9.38 4.35
CA MET A 125 -1.77 9.39 5.58
C MET A 125 -0.54 8.46 5.52
N LEU A 126 -0.66 7.32 4.83
CA LEU A 126 0.41 6.33 4.69
C LEU A 126 1.56 6.79 3.78
N LYS A 127 1.28 7.59 2.74
CA LYS A 127 2.35 8.20 1.92
C LYS A 127 3.12 9.23 2.74
N LYS A 128 2.43 9.94 3.64
CA LYS A 128 3.07 10.88 4.56
C LYS A 128 3.99 10.15 5.54
N GLU A 129 3.53 9.04 6.13
CA GLU A 129 4.33 8.21 7.03
C GLU A 129 5.57 7.58 6.36
N ASP A 130 5.48 7.18 5.09
CA ASP A 130 6.61 6.62 4.34
C ASP A 130 7.67 7.68 4.00
N ILE A 131 7.20 8.86 3.57
CA ILE A 131 8.05 10.05 3.38
C ILE A 131 8.73 10.42 4.72
N ASP A 132 7.99 10.42 5.82
CA ASP A 132 8.52 10.75 7.15
C ASP A 132 9.57 9.70 7.60
N ARG A 133 9.38 8.42 7.28
CA ARG A 133 10.35 7.35 7.58
C ARG A 133 11.65 7.52 6.80
N GLN A 134 11.55 7.77 5.49
CA GLN A 134 12.72 7.99 4.65
C GLN A 134 13.49 9.24 5.10
N ILE A 135 12.79 10.28 5.56
CA ILE A 135 13.41 11.45 6.20
C ILE A 135 14.16 11.05 7.47
N LEU A 136 13.56 10.26 8.36
CA LEU A 136 14.22 9.85 9.60
C LEU A 136 15.45 8.96 9.37
N GLN A 137 15.47 8.15 8.32
CA GLN A 137 16.58 7.25 8.01
C GLN A 137 17.74 7.98 7.32
N ASN A 138 17.43 8.95 6.46
CA ASN A 138 18.40 9.56 5.56
C ASN A 138 18.76 11.01 5.91
N CYS A 139 18.20 11.53 7.00
CA CYS A 139 18.53 12.85 7.54
C CYS A 139 18.81 12.78 9.04
N ARG A 140 19.77 13.59 9.47
CA ARG A 140 20.02 13.87 10.88
C ARG A 140 19.70 15.31 11.23
N GLN A 141 19.03 15.52 12.36
CA GLN A 141 18.83 16.86 12.90
C GLN A 141 20.15 17.40 13.47
N VAL A 142 20.54 18.60 13.06
CA VAL A 142 21.79 19.25 13.46
C VAL A 142 21.58 20.71 13.83
N ARG A 143 22.44 21.23 14.69
CA ARG A 143 22.59 22.68 14.85
C ARG A 143 23.34 23.22 13.63
N CYS A 144 22.87 24.31 13.06
CA CYS A 144 23.51 24.90 11.89
C CYS A 144 23.58 26.42 11.92
N GLN A 145 24.54 26.95 11.17
CA GLN A 145 24.73 28.38 10.92
C GLN A 145 24.93 28.60 9.42
N ARG A 146 24.85 29.87 8.99
CA ARG A 146 25.25 30.28 7.64
C ARG A 146 25.93 31.64 7.72
N PHE A 147 26.89 31.87 6.84
CA PHE A 147 27.55 33.18 6.73
C PHE A 147 26.71 34.16 5.93
N PHE A 148 26.32 33.79 4.69
CA PHE A 148 25.63 34.70 3.77
C PHE A 148 24.17 34.30 3.57
N VAL A 149 23.30 35.28 3.30
CA VAL A 149 21.85 35.04 3.12
C VAL A 149 21.46 34.87 1.65
N GLN A 150 22.23 35.44 0.73
CA GLN A 150 21.88 35.49 -0.70
C GLN A 150 23.09 35.11 -1.57
N LYS A 151 22.83 34.44 -2.70
CA LYS A 151 23.80 34.05 -3.76
C LYS A 151 24.83 33.00 -3.31
N GLU A 152 26.04 33.05 -3.87
CA GLU A 152 27.16 32.17 -3.58
C GLU A 152 27.47 32.16 -2.07
N HIS A 153 27.79 30.98 -1.54
CA HIS A 153 28.09 30.73 -0.13
C HIS A 153 26.95 30.96 0.87
N SER A 154 25.69 30.94 0.40
CA SER A 154 24.50 30.98 1.26
C SER A 154 24.12 29.64 1.92
N GLN A 155 24.98 28.64 1.79
CA GLN A 155 24.77 27.29 2.33
C GLN A 155 24.89 27.27 3.86
N TYR A 156 24.16 26.35 4.49
CA TYR A 156 24.29 26.10 5.92
C TYR A 156 25.43 25.11 6.19
N PHE A 157 26.05 25.21 7.36
CA PHE A 157 27.05 24.27 7.85
C PHE A 157 26.72 23.81 9.28
N GLU A 158 27.18 22.61 9.62
CA GLU A 158 26.94 21.96 10.91
C GLU A 158 27.78 22.62 12.03
N VAL A 159 27.17 22.86 13.19
CA VAL A 159 27.84 23.29 14.43
C VAL A 159 27.80 22.13 15.42
N ARG A 160 28.93 21.47 15.61
CA ARG A 160 29.14 20.41 16.61
C ARG A 160 29.38 21.05 17.97
N SER A 161 29.08 20.34 19.06
CA SER A 161 29.39 20.84 20.41
C SER A 161 30.57 20.07 21.03
N ARG A 162 31.38 20.74 21.84
CA ARG A 162 32.52 20.13 22.54
C ARG A 162 32.10 19.08 23.58
N GLU A 163 30.84 19.12 24.01
CA GLU A 163 30.22 18.08 24.85
C GLU A 163 30.09 16.76 24.07
N GLU A 164 29.83 16.78 22.76
CA GLU A 164 29.72 15.58 21.92
C GLU A 164 31.06 14.80 21.76
N ARG A 165 32.22 15.43 22.03
CA ARG A 165 33.55 14.81 21.82
C ARG A 165 34.26 14.32 23.09
N ARG A 166 33.83 14.73 24.29
CA ARG A 166 34.48 14.27 25.54
C ARG A 166 33.96 12.92 26.05
N GLU A 167 32.83 12.47 25.56
CA GLU A 167 32.26 11.17 25.91
C GLU A 167 32.39 10.13 24.80
N GLY A 168 33.53 10.09 24.11
CA GLY A 168 33.89 8.93 23.28
C GLY A 168 34.25 7.67 24.08
N SER A 169 34.19 7.70 25.42
CA SER A 169 34.61 6.57 26.28
C SER A 169 33.75 6.33 27.54
N VAL A 170 32.78 7.19 27.88
CA VAL A 170 31.93 7.01 29.10
C VAL A 170 30.42 7.20 28.82
N ARG A 171 30.00 7.51 27.58
CA ARG A 171 28.57 7.71 27.23
C ARG A 171 27.74 6.44 27.01
N GLN A 172 28.22 5.26 27.42
CA GLN A 172 27.44 4.04 27.24
C GLN A 172 26.28 3.87 28.23
N SER A 173 26.09 4.70 29.25
CA SER A 173 24.95 4.51 30.19
C SER A 173 23.84 5.55 30.09
N GLU A 174 24.14 6.84 29.89
CA GLU A 174 23.10 7.89 29.89
C GLU A 174 22.47 8.10 28.51
N GLU A 175 23.22 7.93 27.43
CA GLU A 175 22.63 7.86 26.09
C GLU A 175 21.94 6.53 25.86
N GLU A 176 22.38 5.40 26.45
CA GLU A 176 21.56 4.18 26.44
C GLU A 176 20.30 4.32 27.28
N ASP A 177 20.26 5.16 28.33
CA ASP A 177 19.03 5.44 29.09
C ASP A 177 18.13 6.46 28.40
N ILE A 178 18.67 7.48 27.73
CA ILE A 178 17.90 8.45 26.95
C ILE A 178 17.48 7.86 25.61
N TRP A 179 18.30 7.02 24.97
CA TRP A 179 17.91 6.21 23.82
C TRP A 179 17.05 5.02 24.25
N SER A 180 17.22 4.35 25.39
CA SER A 180 16.24 3.35 25.87
C SER A 180 14.95 4.00 26.36
N GLN A 181 14.97 5.25 26.82
CA GLN A 181 13.76 6.03 27.11
C GLN A 181 13.18 6.68 25.86
N ALA A 182 13.96 7.05 24.84
CA ALA A 182 13.46 7.64 23.60
C ALA A 182 13.04 6.57 22.60
N TRP A 183 13.72 5.43 22.54
CA TRP A 183 13.30 4.18 21.90
C TRP A 183 12.23 3.51 22.76
N GLY A 184 12.28 3.58 24.09
CA GLY A 184 11.18 3.16 24.97
C GLY A 184 9.96 4.06 24.89
N GLN A 185 10.10 5.37 24.66
CA GLN A 185 9.00 6.33 24.46
C GLN A 185 8.55 6.39 23.00
N ALA A 186 9.44 6.15 22.03
CA ALA A 186 9.12 6.03 20.62
C ALA A 186 8.49 4.67 20.35
N SER A 187 8.99 3.59 20.94
CA SER A 187 8.36 2.26 20.97
C SER A 187 7.12 2.28 21.85
N GLN A 188 7.04 2.99 22.98
CA GLN A 188 5.75 3.25 23.65
C GLN A 188 4.85 4.17 22.85
N ARG A 189 5.34 5.09 22.02
CA ARG A 189 4.51 5.90 21.10
C ARG A 189 4.07 5.09 19.89
N TYR A 190 4.91 4.18 19.39
CA TYR A 190 4.63 3.25 18.31
C TYR A 190 3.66 2.18 18.79
N ASP A 191 3.88 1.61 19.97
CA ASP A 191 3.00 0.73 20.72
C ASP A 191 1.75 1.48 21.17
N ARG A 192 1.79 2.77 21.51
CA ARG A 192 0.57 3.56 21.77
C ARG A 192 -0.20 3.75 20.46
N ILE A 193 0.42 4.21 19.36
CA ILE A 193 -0.20 4.38 18.03
C ILE A 193 -0.73 3.04 17.50
N ARG A 194 0.02 1.95 17.64
CA ARG A 194 -0.37 0.57 17.32
C ARG A 194 -1.47 0.09 18.24
N SER A 195 -1.40 0.36 19.55
CA SER A 195 -2.47 0.02 20.50
C SER A 195 -3.73 0.84 20.29
N ASP A 196 -3.60 2.02 19.68
CA ASP A 196 -4.66 2.98 19.36
C ASP A 196 -5.30 2.67 18.00
N ASP A 197 -4.65 1.83 17.19
CA ASP A 197 -5.16 1.28 15.92
C ASP A 197 -5.52 -0.21 15.98
N THR A 198 -5.12 -0.90 17.06
CA THR A 198 -5.54 -2.27 17.38
C THR A 198 -7.05 -2.31 17.62
N ILE A 199 -7.75 -3.26 17.02
CA ILE A 199 -9.19 -3.41 17.17
C ILE A 199 -9.52 -3.90 18.59
N ARG A 200 -10.23 -3.08 19.37
CA ARG A 200 -10.66 -3.43 20.74
C ARG A 200 -12.18 -3.55 20.86
N PRO A 201 -12.68 -4.40 21.79
CA PRO A 201 -14.09 -4.37 22.18
C PRO A 201 -14.46 -2.98 22.72
N GLY A 202 -15.57 -2.40 22.24
CA GLY A 202 -16.07 -1.10 22.70
C GLY A 202 -15.62 0.14 21.91
N GLU A 203 -14.79 0.00 20.87
CA GLU A 203 -14.27 1.14 20.09
C GLU A 203 -15.28 1.84 19.15
N THR A 204 -16.54 1.39 19.05
CA THR A 204 -17.63 2.17 18.43
C THR A 204 -18.99 1.51 18.68
N ASP A 205 -19.72 2.11 19.63
CA ASP A 205 -21.14 1.96 19.96
C ASP A 205 -21.74 0.55 20.01
N GLU A 206 -22.00 0.08 21.23
CA GLU A 206 -22.92 -1.04 21.55
C GLU A 206 -24.35 -0.84 20.97
N VAL A 207 -24.61 0.26 20.27
CA VAL A 207 -25.89 0.66 19.68
C VAL A 207 -25.96 0.42 18.16
N ASN A 208 -24.86 0.21 17.43
CA ASN A 208 -24.93 0.06 15.95
C ASN A 208 -25.39 -1.36 15.50
N PRO A 209 -26.60 -1.53 14.94
CA PRO A 209 -27.10 -2.85 14.51
C PRO A 209 -26.26 -3.47 13.39
N TRP A 210 -25.63 -2.64 12.55
CA TRP A 210 -24.75 -3.09 11.46
C TRP A 210 -23.53 -3.83 12.00
N LEU A 211 -22.77 -3.22 12.92
CA LEU A 211 -21.55 -3.81 13.47
C LEU A 211 -21.84 -5.06 14.32
N ARG A 212 -23.01 -5.10 14.98
CA ARG A 212 -23.49 -6.31 15.66
C ARG A 212 -23.77 -7.45 14.68
N ARG A 213 -24.41 -7.15 13.54
CA ARG A 213 -24.72 -8.16 12.53
C ARG A 213 -23.48 -8.63 11.77
N THR A 214 -22.51 -7.75 11.54
CA THR A 214 -21.27 -8.14 10.86
C THR A 214 -20.41 -8.99 11.77
N GLY A 215 -20.27 -8.64 13.05
CA GLY A 215 -19.41 -9.36 13.99
C GLY A 215 -17.92 -9.05 13.82
N TRP A 216 -17.56 -7.99 13.09
CA TRP A 216 -16.16 -7.66 12.80
C TRP A 216 -15.33 -7.33 14.04
N ILE A 217 -15.90 -6.60 15.00
CA ILE A 217 -15.20 -6.18 16.22
C ILE A 217 -14.73 -7.40 17.04
N PRO A 218 -15.63 -8.31 17.48
CA PRO A 218 -15.20 -9.47 18.25
C PRO A 218 -14.33 -10.44 17.44
N TYR A 219 -14.52 -10.52 16.11
CA TYR A 219 -13.72 -11.43 15.28
C TYR A 219 -12.28 -10.94 15.07
N LEU A 220 -12.09 -9.65 14.82
CA LEU A 220 -10.79 -9.05 14.54
C LEU A 220 -10.10 -8.49 15.79
N GLU A 221 -10.58 -8.86 16.97
CA GLU A 221 -10.05 -8.38 18.25
C GLU A 221 -8.54 -8.59 18.36
N GLY A 222 -7.82 -7.53 18.69
CA GLY A 222 -6.37 -7.52 18.82
C GLY A 222 -5.61 -7.50 17.50
N CYS A 223 -6.28 -7.54 16.35
CA CYS A 223 -5.64 -7.31 15.06
C CYS A 223 -5.40 -5.81 14.86
N ASP A 224 -4.27 -5.46 14.27
CA ASP A 224 -3.95 -4.08 13.93
C ASP A 224 -4.59 -3.68 12.59
N ARG A 225 -5.29 -2.55 12.56
CA ARG A 225 -6.00 -2.08 11.35
C ARG A 225 -5.05 -1.77 10.20
N LYS A 226 -3.88 -1.17 10.46
CA LYS A 226 -2.88 -0.87 9.42
C LYS A 226 -2.30 -2.14 8.84
N ASP A 227 -2.05 -3.16 9.65
CA ASP A 227 -1.54 -4.44 9.16
C ASP A 227 -2.57 -5.15 8.26
N ILE A 228 -3.85 -5.16 8.63
CA ILE A 228 -4.95 -5.66 7.76
C ILE A 228 -5.02 -4.85 6.46
N LEU A 229 -5.03 -3.52 6.54
CA LEU A 229 -5.11 -2.66 5.36
C LEU A 229 -3.89 -2.80 4.45
N ARG A 230 -2.69 -3.04 5.02
CA ARG A 230 -1.47 -3.34 4.24
C ARG A 230 -1.66 -4.60 3.42
N CYS A 231 -2.29 -5.64 3.98
CA CYS A 231 -2.55 -6.88 3.27
C CYS A 231 -3.50 -6.71 2.06
N LEU A 232 -4.38 -5.70 2.08
CA LEU A 232 -5.35 -5.40 1.02
C LEU A 232 -4.82 -4.45 -0.06
N LYS A 233 -3.60 -3.92 0.06
CA LYS A 233 -3.06 -2.99 -0.94
C LYS A 233 -2.67 -3.70 -2.22
N GLU A 234 -2.79 -3.00 -3.34
CA GLU A 234 -2.17 -3.41 -4.59
C GLU A 234 -0.66 -3.64 -4.39
N PRO A 235 -0.11 -4.79 -4.77
CA PRO A 235 1.32 -5.04 -4.70
C PRO A 235 2.10 -4.06 -5.56
N THR A 236 3.25 -3.60 -5.06
CA THR A 236 4.14 -2.69 -5.78
C THR A 236 5.52 -3.34 -5.89
N VAL A 237 5.95 -3.64 -7.10
CA VAL A 237 7.32 -4.04 -7.39
C VAL A 237 8.10 -2.76 -7.68
N ASP A 238 9.09 -2.43 -6.84
CA ASP A 238 10.01 -1.35 -7.16
C ASP A 238 11.14 -1.91 -8.02
N GLU A 239 11.15 -1.52 -9.30
CA GLU A 239 12.12 -1.97 -10.32
C GLU A 239 13.58 -1.66 -9.91
N GLU A 240 13.83 -0.62 -9.13
CA GLU A 240 15.17 -0.22 -8.66
C GLU A 240 15.68 -1.05 -7.45
N ILE A 241 14.82 -1.81 -6.75
CA ILE A 241 15.21 -2.73 -5.65
C ILE A 241 15.36 -4.17 -6.17
N ALA A 242 15.05 -4.42 -7.44
CA ALA A 242 15.14 -5.73 -8.07
C ALA A 242 16.58 -6.24 -8.28
N GLU A 243 17.59 -5.39 -8.13
CA GLU A 243 19.01 -5.77 -8.28
C GLU A 243 19.58 -6.60 -7.11
N GLY A 244 18.76 -6.94 -6.10
CA GLY A 244 19.16 -7.84 -5.00
C GLY A 244 18.14 -8.95 -4.78
N GLU A 245 18.60 -10.20 -4.71
CA GLU A 245 17.83 -11.37 -4.25
C GLU A 245 17.34 -11.13 -2.81
N ASN A 246 16.17 -10.50 -2.67
CA ASN A 246 15.50 -10.31 -1.39
C ASN A 246 14.19 -11.08 -1.42
N GLU A 247 14.05 -12.07 -0.54
CA GLU A 247 12.85 -12.88 -0.37
C GLU A 247 11.57 -12.03 -0.23
N ALA A 248 11.68 -10.83 0.36
CA ALA A 248 10.56 -9.90 0.46
C ALA A 248 10.11 -9.34 -0.90
N ASN A 249 11.05 -9.09 -1.82
CA ASN A 249 10.77 -8.59 -3.16
C ASN A 249 10.17 -9.70 -4.04
N ASP A 250 10.74 -10.91 -4.02
CA ASP A 250 10.18 -12.07 -4.74
C ASP A 250 8.75 -12.38 -4.30
N ASN A 251 8.52 -12.31 -2.99
CA ASN A 251 7.19 -12.45 -2.43
C ASN A 251 6.23 -11.38 -2.97
N GLU A 252 6.65 -10.13 -3.09
CA GLU A 252 5.80 -9.06 -3.61
C GLU A 252 5.57 -9.17 -5.13
N ARG A 253 6.57 -9.63 -5.89
CA ARG A 253 6.44 -9.99 -7.32
C ARG A 253 5.43 -11.11 -7.54
N VAL A 254 5.50 -12.18 -6.72
CA VAL A 254 4.50 -13.26 -6.72
C VAL A 254 3.10 -12.73 -6.38
N ALA A 255 2.99 -11.84 -5.41
CA ALA A 255 1.71 -11.19 -5.09
C ALA A 255 1.20 -10.33 -6.26
N ALA A 256 2.08 -9.62 -6.96
CA ALA A 256 1.74 -8.80 -8.13
C ALA A 256 1.21 -9.67 -9.29
N ALA A 257 1.87 -10.79 -9.60
CA ALA A 257 1.40 -11.74 -10.60
C ALA A 257 0.00 -12.30 -10.27
N ILE A 258 -0.24 -12.66 -9.00
CA ILE A 258 -1.57 -13.10 -8.52
C ILE A 258 -2.60 -11.97 -8.63
N TRP A 259 -2.22 -10.75 -8.24
CA TRP A 259 -3.09 -9.57 -8.30
C TRP A 259 -3.54 -9.29 -9.73
N GLU A 260 -2.61 -9.27 -10.68
CA GLU A 260 -2.87 -9.06 -12.10
C GLU A 260 -3.79 -10.15 -12.66
N ALA A 261 -3.42 -11.42 -12.51
CA ALA A 261 -4.20 -12.55 -12.99
C ALA A 261 -5.63 -12.59 -12.41
N THR A 262 -5.79 -12.22 -11.13
CA THR A 262 -7.12 -12.12 -10.50
C THR A 262 -7.95 -10.98 -11.10
N GLY A 263 -7.33 -9.86 -11.46
CA GLY A 263 -7.99 -8.72 -12.12
C GLY A 263 -8.43 -9.06 -13.55
N GLU A 264 -7.58 -9.73 -14.30
CA GLU A 264 -7.89 -10.22 -15.65
C GLU A 264 -8.98 -11.29 -15.63
N LEU A 265 -8.94 -12.20 -14.64
CA LEU A 265 -9.95 -13.25 -14.46
C LEU A 265 -11.37 -12.69 -14.37
N ALA A 266 -11.57 -11.56 -13.68
CA ALA A 266 -12.89 -10.93 -13.59
C ALA A 266 -13.40 -10.47 -14.98
N SER A 267 -12.50 -9.92 -15.79
CA SER A 267 -12.81 -9.47 -17.17
C SER A 267 -13.07 -10.66 -18.10
N ALA A 268 -12.21 -11.67 -18.07
CA ALA A 268 -12.35 -12.90 -18.84
C ALA A 268 -13.66 -13.64 -18.52
N SER A 269 -13.99 -13.75 -17.23
CA SER A 269 -15.23 -14.39 -16.77
C SER A 269 -16.48 -13.64 -17.26
N GLN A 270 -16.45 -12.30 -17.26
CA GLN A 270 -17.52 -11.50 -17.84
C GLN A 270 -17.64 -11.71 -19.36
N ASP A 271 -16.54 -11.88 -20.08
CA ASP A 271 -16.56 -12.13 -21.52
C ASP A 271 -17.14 -13.51 -21.86
N VAL A 272 -16.94 -14.52 -21.01
CA VAL A 272 -17.65 -15.80 -21.13
C VAL A 272 -19.16 -15.60 -20.92
N VAL A 273 -19.57 -14.84 -19.91
CA VAL A 273 -20.99 -14.57 -19.65
C VAL A 273 -21.64 -13.82 -20.82
N SER A 274 -20.94 -12.84 -21.40
CA SER A 274 -21.43 -12.05 -22.54
C SER A 274 -21.73 -12.92 -23.76
N ARG A 275 -20.95 -13.99 -23.96
CA ARG A 275 -21.10 -14.96 -25.06
C ARG A 275 -22.02 -16.15 -24.71
N SER A 276 -22.41 -16.29 -23.44
CA SER A 276 -23.22 -17.41 -22.97
C SER A 276 -24.70 -17.27 -23.31
N GLY A 277 -25.38 -18.41 -23.48
CA GLY A 277 -26.81 -18.46 -23.76
C GLY A 277 -27.66 -17.89 -22.63
N VAL A 278 -28.78 -17.23 -22.97
CA VAL A 278 -29.63 -16.52 -22.01
C VAL A 278 -30.15 -17.38 -20.85
N MET A 279 -30.46 -18.66 -21.11
CA MET A 279 -30.94 -19.58 -20.08
C MET A 279 -29.88 -19.86 -19.01
N LEU A 280 -28.61 -20.02 -19.41
CA LEU A 280 -27.49 -20.17 -18.49
C LEU A 280 -27.32 -18.91 -17.63
N ARG A 281 -27.49 -17.72 -18.21
CA ARG A 281 -27.41 -16.44 -17.48
C ARG A 281 -28.57 -16.25 -16.50
N PHE A 282 -29.76 -16.75 -16.81
CA PHE A 282 -30.89 -16.77 -15.86
C PHE A 282 -30.61 -17.70 -14.68
N GLU A 283 -30.07 -18.87 -14.97
CA GLU A 283 -29.68 -19.85 -13.95
C GLU A 283 -28.57 -19.30 -13.04
N ALA A 284 -27.57 -18.63 -13.63
CA ALA A 284 -26.40 -18.12 -12.93
C ALA A 284 -26.63 -16.87 -12.06
N ILE A 285 -27.80 -16.21 -12.08
CA ILE A 285 -28.07 -15.01 -11.25
C ILE A 285 -29.07 -15.28 -10.12
N ARG A 286 -29.55 -16.52 -9.98
CA ARG A 286 -30.47 -16.89 -8.91
C ARG A 286 -29.85 -16.61 -7.54
N THR A 287 -30.68 -16.22 -6.59
CA THR A 287 -30.31 -16.06 -5.18
C THR A 287 -31.02 -17.06 -4.27
N GLU A 288 -32.02 -17.78 -4.80
CA GLU A 288 -32.75 -18.85 -4.11
C GLU A 288 -32.99 -20.04 -5.07
N ALA A 289 -33.06 -21.25 -4.53
CA ALA A 289 -33.17 -22.50 -5.31
C ALA A 289 -34.43 -22.60 -6.19
N HIS A 290 -35.51 -21.89 -5.87
CA HIS A 290 -36.75 -21.88 -6.65
C HIS A 290 -37.18 -20.47 -7.06
N GLN A 291 -36.22 -19.55 -7.22
CA GLN A 291 -36.49 -18.17 -7.62
C GLN A 291 -36.91 -18.07 -9.09
N ASN A 292 -37.99 -17.32 -9.35
CA ASN A 292 -38.31 -16.84 -10.69
C ASN A 292 -37.48 -15.60 -11.00
N VAL A 293 -36.54 -15.72 -11.95
CA VAL A 293 -35.68 -14.62 -12.40
C VAL A 293 -36.21 -14.05 -13.70
N TYR A 294 -36.41 -12.73 -13.74
CA TYR A 294 -36.93 -12.02 -14.93
C TYR A 294 -35.86 -11.21 -15.69
N ARG A 295 -34.67 -11.04 -15.10
CA ARG A 295 -33.51 -10.43 -15.77
C ARG A 295 -32.30 -11.35 -15.68
N PRO A 296 -31.64 -11.69 -16.80
CA PRO A 296 -30.49 -12.57 -16.79
C PRO A 296 -29.27 -11.89 -16.13
N LEU A 297 -28.22 -12.67 -15.83
CA LEU A 297 -26.91 -12.12 -15.49
C LEU A 297 -26.40 -11.25 -16.64
N GLU A 298 -26.25 -9.95 -16.39
CA GLU A 298 -25.76 -8.98 -17.39
C GLU A 298 -24.31 -8.57 -17.11
N PRO A 299 -23.45 -8.54 -18.14
CA PRO A 299 -22.12 -7.94 -18.02
C PRO A 299 -22.21 -6.46 -17.61
N TYR A 300 -21.16 -5.92 -17.00
CA TYR A 300 -21.06 -4.48 -16.80
C TYR A 300 -20.96 -3.76 -18.16
N GLN A 301 -21.59 -2.59 -18.26
CA GLN A 301 -21.62 -1.81 -19.51
C GLN A 301 -20.24 -1.27 -19.88
N ASN A 302 -19.42 -0.94 -18.87
CA ASN A 302 -18.10 -0.35 -19.06
C ASN A 302 -16.99 -1.33 -18.63
N ARG A 303 -15.95 -1.48 -19.46
CA ARG A 303 -14.72 -2.24 -19.15
C ARG A 303 -14.01 -1.74 -17.89
N ASP A 304 -14.05 -0.44 -17.59
CA ASP A 304 -13.46 0.09 -16.36
C ASP A 304 -14.30 -0.21 -15.12
N GLU A 305 -15.60 -0.46 -15.30
CA GLU A 305 -16.46 -0.89 -14.20
C GLU A 305 -16.10 -2.30 -13.75
N ILE A 306 -15.98 -3.27 -14.66
CA ILE A 306 -15.56 -4.63 -14.28
C ILE A 306 -14.18 -4.63 -13.58
N ARG A 307 -13.23 -3.80 -14.02
CA ARG A 307 -11.93 -3.65 -13.33
C ARG A 307 -12.10 -3.13 -11.90
N ARG A 308 -12.89 -2.08 -11.69
CA ARG A 308 -13.17 -1.53 -10.35
C ARG A 308 -13.89 -2.52 -9.44
N GLN A 309 -14.85 -3.27 -9.97
CA GLN A 309 -15.61 -4.26 -9.20
C GLN A 309 -14.79 -5.53 -8.93
N GLY A 310 -13.92 -5.93 -9.86
CA GLY A 310 -12.97 -7.03 -9.71
C GLY A 310 -11.88 -6.76 -8.65
N ARG A 311 -11.58 -5.48 -8.37
CA ARG A 311 -10.59 -5.08 -7.36
C ARG A 311 -10.84 -5.69 -5.99
N TYR A 312 -12.09 -5.88 -5.57
CA TYR A 312 -12.38 -6.50 -4.28
C TYR A 312 -11.94 -7.98 -4.23
N TRP A 313 -12.02 -8.72 -5.34
CA TRP A 313 -11.46 -10.07 -5.43
C TRP A 313 -9.93 -10.04 -5.41
N GLN A 314 -9.28 -9.10 -6.11
CA GLN A 314 -7.83 -8.91 -6.04
C GLN A 314 -7.37 -8.66 -4.59
N GLN A 315 -8.10 -7.82 -3.85
CA GLN A 315 -7.84 -7.54 -2.44
C GLN A 315 -8.03 -8.76 -1.54
N ILE A 316 -9.11 -9.54 -1.73
CA ILE A 316 -9.37 -10.76 -0.94
C ILE A 316 -8.28 -11.81 -1.16
N VAL A 317 -7.93 -12.08 -2.43
CA VAL A 317 -6.91 -13.08 -2.76
C VAL A 317 -5.55 -12.64 -2.22
N THR A 318 -5.17 -11.38 -2.44
CA THR A 318 -3.89 -10.83 -1.96
C THR A 318 -3.79 -10.76 -0.45
N PHE A 319 -4.92 -10.52 0.24
CA PHE A 319 -5.00 -10.62 1.69
C PHE A 319 -4.52 -11.99 2.15
N PHE A 320 -5.08 -13.08 1.60
CA PHE A 320 -4.65 -14.43 1.95
C PHE A 320 -3.19 -14.72 1.58
N VAL A 321 -2.74 -14.24 0.41
CA VAL A 321 -1.34 -14.37 -0.03
C VAL A 321 -0.38 -13.77 0.98
N ARG A 322 -0.72 -12.60 1.57
CA ARG A 322 0.14 -11.92 2.54
C ARG A 322 -0.01 -12.45 3.96
N THR A 323 -1.21 -12.83 4.40
CA THR A 323 -1.45 -13.36 5.76
C THR A 323 -1.03 -14.81 5.94
N ARG A 324 -0.85 -15.58 4.85
CA ARG A 324 -0.28 -16.94 4.91
C ARG A 324 1.24 -16.96 5.03
N ARG A 325 1.91 -15.82 4.83
CA ARG A 325 3.36 -15.71 5.02
C ARG A 325 3.69 -15.68 6.50
N ALA A 326 4.89 -16.11 6.85
CA ALA A 326 5.41 -15.91 8.19
C ALA A 326 5.41 -14.41 8.52
N HIS A 327 4.76 -14.03 9.62
CA HIS A 327 4.70 -12.64 10.06
C HIS A 327 4.60 -12.56 11.59
N SER A 328 5.12 -11.49 12.18
CA SER A 328 5.20 -11.31 13.64
C SER A 328 3.96 -10.65 14.28
N TRP A 329 3.02 -10.15 13.48
CA TRP A 329 1.82 -9.47 13.95
C TRP A 329 0.63 -10.43 14.10
N LYS A 330 -0.39 -10.02 14.88
CA LYS A 330 -1.60 -10.82 15.11
C LYS A 330 -2.54 -10.69 13.91
N SER A 331 -2.55 -11.70 13.05
CA SER A 331 -3.46 -11.77 11.90
C SER A 331 -4.81 -12.38 12.27
N PRO A 332 -5.86 -12.13 11.44
CA PRO A 332 -7.17 -12.72 11.66
C PRO A 332 -7.11 -14.27 11.70
N PRO A 333 -7.82 -14.94 12.63
CA PRO A 333 -7.63 -16.36 12.93
C PRO A 333 -8.39 -17.30 11.97
N TYR A 334 -8.36 -17.05 10.66
CA TYR A 334 -9.02 -17.91 9.68
C TYR A 334 -8.21 -19.18 9.41
N LYS A 335 -8.88 -20.19 8.84
CA LYS A 335 -8.25 -21.42 8.37
C LYS A 335 -8.82 -21.84 7.02
N PHE A 336 -8.00 -22.49 6.21
CA PHE A 336 -8.45 -23.14 4.99
C PHE A 336 -8.84 -24.59 5.27
N ASN A 337 -9.86 -25.08 4.56
CA ASN A 337 -10.08 -26.51 4.46
C ASN A 337 -9.08 -27.13 3.46
N ARG A 338 -9.03 -28.47 3.41
CA ARG A 338 -8.09 -29.20 2.54
C ARG A 338 -8.17 -28.80 1.05
N ARG A 339 -9.36 -28.51 0.53
CA ARG A 339 -9.54 -28.11 -0.88
C ARG A 339 -9.03 -26.70 -1.13
N GLN A 340 -9.31 -25.78 -0.22
CA GLN A 340 -8.82 -24.40 -0.25
C GLN A 340 -7.30 -24.35 -0.13
N ASP A 341 -6.70 -25.10 0.81
CA ASP A 341 -5.24 -25.21 0.93
C ASP A 341 -4.63 -25.75 -0.37
N ARG A 342 -5.17 -26.84 -0.93
CA ARG A 342 -4.66 -27.41 -2.19
C ARG A 342 -4.76 -26.42 -3.36
N ALA A 343 -5.88 -25.71 -3.48
CA ALA A 343 -6.07 -24.71 -4.54
C ALA A 343 -5.15 -23.50 -4.35
N PHE A 344 -4.97 -23.04 -3.11
CA PHE A 344 -4.06 -21.96 -2.75
C PHE A 344 -2.61 -22.32 -3.05
N GLU A 345 -2.15 -23.50 -2.62
CA GLU A 345 -0.76 -23.93 -2.87
C GLU A 345 -0.49 -24.09 -4.37
N ARG A 346 -1.43 -24.64 -5.16
CA ARG A 346 -1.28 -24.66 -6.63
C ARG A 346 -1.15 -23.25 -7.22
N MET A 347 -1.99 -22.31 -6.79
CA MET A 347 -1.91 -20.91 -7.22
C MET A 347 -0.55 -20.29 -6.87
N MET A 348 -0.03 -20.56 -5.67
CA MET A 348 1.29 -20.09 -5.25
C MET A 348 2.43 -20.72 -6.04
N VAL A 349 2.33 -22.00 -6.40
CA VAL A 349 3.34 -22.69 -7.24
C VAL A 349 3.37 -22.10 -8.65
N VAL A 350 2.21 -21.99 -9.30
CA VAL A 350 2.11 -21.42 -10.66
C VAL A 350 2.64 -20.00 -10.67
N ALA A 351 2.26 -19.16 -9.69
CA ALA A 351 2.73 -17.79 -9.60
C ALA A 351 4.25 -17.68 -9.48
N ARG A 352 4.88 -18.53 -8.66
CA ARG A 352 6.35 -18.56 -8.53
C ARG A 352 7.03 -19.00 -9.82
N SER A 353 6.47 -19.98 -10.53
CA SER A 353 6.99 -20.40 -11.84
C SER A 353 6.91 -19.26 -12.86
N THR A 354 5.76 -18.58 -12.95
CA THR A 354 5.59 -17.44 -13.87
C THR A 354 6.58 -16.31 -13.61
N VAL A 355 6.86 -16.00 -12.33
CA VAL A 355 7.87 -14.98 -11.98
C VAL A 355 9.28 -15.40 -12.37
N LYS A 356 9.63 -16.68 -12.19
CA LYS A 356 10.94 -17.23 -12.59
C LYS A 356 11.14 -17.25 -14.10
N GLU A 357 10.12 -17.68 -14.85
CA GLU A 357 10.16 -17.69 -16.32
C GLU A 357 10.35 -16.28 -16.88
N ALA A 358 9.75 -15.26 -16.26
CA ALA A 358 9.94 -13.87 -16.63
C ALA A 358 11.38 -13.40 -16.41
N ASP A 359 12.02 -13.80 -15.31
CA ASP A 359 13.43 -13.49 -15.05
C ASP A 359 14.36 -14.15 -16.07
N GLU A 360 14.17 -15.44 -16.35
CA GLU A 360 14.98 -16.18 -17.33
C GLU A 360 14.84 -15.63 -18.75
N SER A 361 13.65 -15.13 -19.12
CA SER A 361 13.43 -14.51 -20.43
C SER A 361 14.10 -13.14 -20.59
N SER A 362 14.33 -12.42 -19.48
CA SER A 362 14.92 -11.08 -19.48
C SER A 362 16.43 -11.08 -19.73
N ASP A 363 17.13 -12.18 -19.41
CA ASP A 363 18.58 -12.33 -19.58
C ASP A 363 19.00 -12.67 -21.03
N THR A 364 18.05 -12.97 -21.92
CA THR A 364 18.31 -13.39 -23.31
C THR A 364 18.16 -12.28 -24.36
N GLU A 365 17.77 -11.06 -24.00
CA GLU A 365 17.65 -9.96 -24.97
C GLU A 365 18.94 -9.12 -25.07
N SER A 366 19.99 -9.73 -25.62
CA SER A 366 21.00 -8.98 -26.35
C SER A 366 21.20 -9.63 -27.73
N ASP A 367 20.82 -8.89 -28.76
CA ASP A 367 21.09 -9.12 -30.19
C ASP A 367 19.99 -9.83 -31.00
N SER A 368 18.92 -9.11 -31.30
CA SER A 368 18.41 -9.10 -32.68
C SER A 368 17.61 -7.83 -32.99
N THR A 369 18.14 -7.04 -33.91
CA THR A 369 17.47 -5.92 -34.60
C THR A 369 16.26 -6.39 -35.41
N ASP A 370 15.22 -5.53 -35.41
CA ASP A 370 14.15 -5.40 -36.40
C ASP A 370 13.36 -6.65 -36.80
N THR A 371 12.10 -6.71 -36.34
CA THR A 371 10.98 -6.89 -37.26
C THR A 371 9.68 -6.39 -36.62
N ASP A 372 9.23 -5.22 -37.09
CA ASP A 372 7.82 -4.84 -37.03
C ASP A 372 6.99 -5.97 -37.64
N SER A 373 6.48 -6.84 -36.78
CA SER A 373 5.39 -7.74 -37.09
C SER A 373 4.23 -7.34 -36.20
N GLU A 374 3.51 -6.32 -36.68
CA GLU A 374 2.09 -6.15 -36.37
C GLU A 374 1.37 -7.43 -36.83
N ALA A 375 1.46 -8.46 -36.00
CA ALA A 375 0.60 -9.62 -36.10
C ALA A 375 -0.79 -9.14 -35.70
N GLU A 376 -1.60 -8.86 -36.72
CA GLU A 376 -3.05 -8.86 -36.67
C GLU A 376 -3.49 -10.01 -35.76
N ARG A 377 -3.89 -9.70 -34.52
CA ARG A 377 -4.50 -10.67 -33.63
C ARG A 377 -5.82 -11.05 -34.27
N GLU A 378 -5.84 -12.16 -35.00
CA GLU A 378 -7.06 -12.88 -35.31
C GLU A 378 -7.91 -12.95 -34.03
N GLU A 379 -9.19 -12.61 -34.13
CA GLU A 379 -10.20 -12.76 -33.07
C GLU A 379 -10.44 -14.25 -32.78
N GLY A 380 -9.41 -14.92 -32.27
CA GLY A 380 -9.37 -16.33 -31.91
C GLY A 380 -9.42 -16.46 -30.39
N LYS A 381 -10.57 -16.92 -29.90
CA LYS A 381 -10.84 -17.51 -28.57
C LYS A 381 -9.66 -17.41 -27.57
N THR A 382 -9.57 -16.33 -26.81
CA THR A 382 -8.57 -16.18 -25.73
C THR A 382 -8.66 -17.34 -24.75
N VAL A 383 -7.64 -18.20 -24.76
CA VAL A 383 -7.51 -19.31 -23.82
C VAL A 383 -7.05 -18.74 -22.48
N MET A 384 -7.74 -19.10 -21.39
CA MET A 384 -7.40 -18.65 -20.04
C MET A 384 -6.02 -19.17 -19.64
N THR A 385 -5.14 -18.28 -19.16
CA THR A 385 -3.78 -18.64 -18.76
C THR A 385 -3.79 -19.62 -17.58
N GLU A 386 -2.69 -20.37 -17.38
CA GLU A 386 -2.56 -21.26 -16.23
C GLU A 386 -2.71 -20.51 -14.90
N MET A 387 -2.15 -19.29 -14.83
CA MET A 387 -2.26 -18.43 -13.66
C MET A 387 -3.71 -18.00 -13.39
N GLN A 388 -4.45 -17.59 -14.42
CA GLN A 388 -5.88 -17.28 -14.32
C GLN A 388 -6.69 -18.52 -13.91
N GLN A 389 -6.34 -19.71 -14.43
CA GLN A 389 -6.96 -20.99 -14.06
C GLN A 389 -6.75 -21.37 -12.60
N ALA A 390 -5.55 -21.13 -12.06
CA ALA A 390 -5.24 -21.38 -10.66
C ALA A 390 -5.97 -20.38 -9.73
N CYS A 391 -5.99 -19.09 -10.11
CA CYS A 391 -6.76 -18.05 -9.39
C CYS A 391 -8.27 -18.38 -9.37
N LEU A 392 -8.83 -18.81 -10.50
CA LEU A 392 -10.23 -19.24 -10.59
C LEU A 392 -10.52 -20.41 -9.67
N SER A 393 -9.67 -21.45 -9.70
CA SER A 393 -9.83 -22.62 -8.84
C SER A 393 -9.87 -22.24 -7.37
N PHE A 394 -8.93 -21.39 -6.92
CA PHE A 394 -8.91 -20.92 -5.54
C PHE A 394 -10.15 -20.07 -5.18
N CYS A 395 -10.59 -19.15 -6.05
CA CYS A 395 -11.79 -18.36 -5.83
C CYS A 395 -13.06 -19.24 -5.74
N ILE A 396 -13.15 -20.29 -6.55
CA ILE A 396 -14.26 -21.25 -6.51
C ILE A 396 -14.24 -22.06 -5.22
N GLU A 397 -13.08 -22.53 -4.74
CA GLU A 397 -12.98 -23.26 -3.46
C GLU A 397 -13.24 -22.36 -2.23
N LEU A 398 -12.98 -21.05 -2.33
CA LEU A 398 -13.42 -20.07 -1.33
C LEU A 398 -14.95 -19.93 -1.29
N LEU A 399 -15.64 -20.10 -2.41
CA LEU A 399 -17.11 -20.07 -2.49
C LEU A 399 -17.74 -21.42 -2.10
N ASN A 400 -17.10 -22.53 -2.49
CA ASN A 400 -17.54 -23.91 -2.32
C ASN A 400 -17.28 -24.44 -0.90
N GLN A 401 -17.88 -23.79 0.09
CA GLN A 401 -17.82 -24.20 1.49
C GLN A 401 -19.16 -24.00 2.17
N THR A 402 -19.35 -24.72 3.29
CA THR A 402 -20.52 -24.57 4.14
C THR A 402 -20.09 -24.35 5.58
N ILE A 403 -20.81 -23.46 6.27
CA ILE A 403 -20.62 -23.15 7.68
C ILE A 403 -20.57 -24.44 8.51
N HIS A 404 -19.58 -24.52 9.40
CA HIS A 404 -19.49 -25.60 10.39
C HIS A 404 -20.19 -25.18 11.67
N ASN A 405 -19.60 -24.26 12.45
CA ASN A 405 -20.17 -23.78 13.70
C ASN A 405 -20.46 -22.28 13.67
N ARG A 406 -19.56 -21.50 13.08
CA ARG A 406 -19.62 -20.03 13.04
C ARG A 406 -19.35 -19.54 11.63
N GLU A 407 -19.94 -18.40 11.27
CA GLU A 407 -19.78 -17.80 9.95
C GLU A 407 -18.31 -17.55 9.60
N TYR A 408 -17.52 -17.18 10.61
CA TYR A 408 -16.09 -16.89 10.51
C TYR A 408 -15.19 -18.12 10.39
N ASP A 409 -15.73 -19.34 10.49
CA ASP A 409 -14.99 -20.56 10.13
C ASP A 409 -14.77 -20.64 8.61
N MET A 410 -15.55 -19.88 7.83
CA MET A 410 -15.42 -19.81 6.38
C MET A 410 -14.40 -18.73 5.99
N ALA A 411 -13.28 -19.14 5.38
CA ALA A 411 -12.17 -18.23 5.08
C ALA A 411 -12.60 -16.98 4.27
N LEU A 412 -13.50 -17.13 3.30
CA LEU A 412 -13.99 -16.00 2.50
C LEU A 412 -14.67 -14.93 3.36
N VAL A 413 -15.38 -15.31 4.43
CA VAL A 413 -16.00 -14.36 5.36
C VAL A 413 -14.94 -13.57 6.13
N CYS A 414 -13.78 -14.17 6.43
CA CYS A 414 -12.63 -13.46 6.97
C CYS A 414 -12.09 -12.41 5.98
N GLY A 415 -11.86 -12.78 4.71
CA GLY A 415 -11.41 -11.84 3.68
C GLY A 415 -12.39 -10.67 3.50
N LEU A 416 -13.69 -10.94 3.56
CA LEU A 416 -14.73 -9.92 3.56
C LEU A 416 -14.67 -9.02 4.80
N ALA A 417 -14.44 -9.57 5.99
CA ALA A 417 -14.25 -8.77 7.19
C ALA A 417 -13.04 -7.84 7.11
N ALA A 418 -11.93 -8.29 6.49
CA ALA A 418 -10.79 -7.42 6.22
C ALA A 418 -11.19 -6.23 5.33
N LEU A 419 -11.99 -6.44 4.28
CA LEU A 419 -12.54 -5.35 3.47
C LEU A 419 -13.46 -4.40 4.26
N GLY A 420 -14.02 -4.87 5.38
CA GLY A 420 -14.85 -4.08 6.28
C GLY A 420 -14.07 -3.02 7.06
N VAL A 421 -12.74 -3.16 7.20
CA VAL A 421 -11.89 -2.15 7.83
C VAL A 421 -11.89 -0.88 6.97
N ASN A 422 -12.10 0.27 7.62
CA ASN A 422 -12.17 1.55 6.91
C ASN A 422 -10.76 2.02 6.49
N PRO A 423 -10.47 2.23 5.18
CA PRO A 423 -9.17 2.71 4.75
C PRO A 423 -8.94 4.21 5.01
N SER A 424 -10.01 4.98 5.22
CA SER A 424 -9.97 6.45 5.30
C SER A 424 -9.90 6.99 6.73
N GLY A 425 -9.91 6.12 7.74
CA GLY A 425 -9.92 6.53 9.15
C GLY A 425 -10.16 5.33 10.07
N ARG A 426 -10.43 5.62 11.35
CA ARG A 426 -10.72 4.57 12.33
C ARG A 426 -12.07 3.90 12.10
N GLY A 427 -12.19 2.69 12.64
CA GLY A 427 -13.42 1.92 12.65
C GLY A 427 -13.64 1.11 11.38
N PHE A 428 -14.90 0.85 11.08
CA PHE A 428 -15.34 -0.05 10.02
C PHE A 428 -16.27 0.67 9.05
N ARG A 429 -16.37 0.14 7.82
CA ARG A 429 -17.29 0.64 6.80
C ARG A 429 -18.75 0.47 7.25
N GLY A 430 -19.57 1.49 7.01
CA GLY A 430 -20.97 1.50 7.37
C GLY A 430 -21.87 0.72 6.40
N ALA A 431 -23.16 0.64 6.77
CA ALA A 431 -24.22 0.04 5.96
C ALA A 431 -24.54 0.85 4.68
N ASP A 432 -24.08 2.10 4.61
CA ASP A 432 -24.17 3.02 3.47
C ASP A 432 -23.20 2.65 2.33
N THR A 433 -22.03 2.10 2.68
CA THR A 433 -20.94 1.85 1.71
C THR A 433 -20.72 0.37 1.45
N TYR A 434 -20.74 -0.47 2.49
CA TYR A 434 -20.33 -1.87 2.38
C TYR A 434 -21.25 -2.77 1.52
N PRO A 435 -22.59 -2.58 1.48
CA PRO A 435 -23.45 -3.37 0.58
C PRO A 435 -23.12 -3.23 -0.91
N SER A 436 -22.52 -2.11 -1.33
CA SER A 436 -22.02 -1.93 -2.70
C SER A 436 -20.83 -2.85 -2.99
N ILE A 437 -19.93 -3.02 -2.01
CA ILE A 437 -18.79 -3.96 -2.07
C ILE A 437 -19.30 -5.40 -2.17
N LEU A 438 -20.28 -5.77 -1.33
CA LEU A 438 -20.89 -7.09 -1.40
C LEU A 438 -21.55 -7.34 -2.76
N SER A 439 -22.26 -6.36 -3.30
CA SER A 439 -22.88 -6.46 -4.64
C SER A 439 -21.84 -6.75 -5.73
N ALA A 440 -20.68 -6.10 -5.66
CA ALA A 440 -19.57 -6.29 -6.56
C ALA A 440 -18.98 -7.70 -6.48
N VAL A 441 -18.63 -8.14 -5.27
CA VAL A 441 -18.06 -9.47 -5.00
C VAL A 441 -19.04 -10.56 -5.47
N ILE A 442 -20.32 -10.44 -5.12
CA ILE A 442 -21.39 -11.36 -5.52
C ILE A 442 -21.51 -11.43 -7.04
N LYS A 443 -21.56 -10.29 -7.74
CA LYS A 443 -21.74 -10.29 -9.20
C LYS A 443 -20.53 -10.89 -9.92
N VAL A 444 -19.31 -10.59 -9.48
CA VAL A 444 -18.09 -11.19 -10.04
C VAL A 444 -18.03 -12.70 -9.75
N ALA A 445 -18.48 -13.15 -8.58
CA ALA A 445 -18.58 -14.58 -8.27
C ALA A 445 -19.51 -15.32 -9.25
N HIS A 446 -20.65 -14.71 -9.61
CA HIS A 446 -21.55 -15.26 -10.63
C HIS A 446 -20.90 -15.33 -12.02
N PHE A 447 -20.01 -14.39 -12.37
CA PHE A 447 -19.21 -14.52 -13.59
C PHE A 447 -18.23 -15.70 -13.50
N MET A 448 -17.54 -15.86 -12.37
CA MET A 448 -16.54 -16.92 -12.16
C MET A 448 -17.16 -18.33 -12.25
N ILE A 449 -18.36 -18.56 -11.72
CA ILE A 449 -19.00 -19.89 -11.84
C ILE A 449 -19.37 -20.24 -13.29
N VAL A 450 -19.70 -19.24 -14.13
CA VAL A 450 -19.97 -19.46 -15.55
C VAL A 450 -18.67 -19.79 -16.29
N GLN A 451 -17.59 -19.07 -15.99
CA GLN A 451 -16.24 -19.39 -16.48
C GLN A 451 -15.79 -20.80 -16.06
N GLN A 452 -16.03 -21.18 -14.80
CA GLN A 452 -15.68 -22.49 -14.27
C GLN A 452 -16.52 -23.60 -14.93
N ALA A 453 -17.81 -23.38 -15.14
CA ALA A 453 -18.66 -24.33 -15.84
C ALA A 453 -18.17 -24.57 -17.27
N GLU A 454 -17.82 -23.51 -18.01
CA GLU A 454 -17.28 -23.63 -19.35
C GLU A 454 -15.97 -24.43 -19.37
N ARG A 455 -15.06 -24.17 -18.42
CA ARG A 455 -13.81 -24.93 -18.27
C ARG A 455 -14.08 -26.42 -18.03
N LEU A 456 -15.03 -26.76 -17.16
CA LEU A 456 -15.38 -28.15 -16.82
C LEU A 456 -16.04 -28.93 -17.98
N THR A 457 -16.44 -28.25 -19.05
CA THR A 457 -16.97 -28.91 -20.27
C THR A 457 -15.91 -29.19 -21.32
N GLN A 458 -14.74 -28.58 -21.21
CA GLN A 458 -13.66 -28.78 -22.19
C GLN A 458 -13.03 -30.17 -21.98
N PRO A 459 -12.83 -30.94 -23.07
CA PRO A 459 -12.18 -32.25 -22.98
C PRO A 459 -10.67 -32.06 -22.77
N THR A 460 -10.23 -31.88 -21.54
CA THR A 460 -8.80 -31.96 -21.20
C THR A 460 -8.42 -33.42 -20.96
N ALA A 461 -7.30 -33.85 -21.56
CA ALA A 461 -6.93 -35.26 -21.70
C ALA A 461 -6.46 -35.96 -20.41
N ASP A 462 -6.28 -35.25 -19.28
CA ASP A 462 -5.64 -35.84 -18.09
C ASP A 462 -6.12 -35.36 -16.70
N GLU A 463 -7.25 -34.67 -16.57
CA GLU A 463 -7.79 -34.30 -15.24
C GLU A 463 -9.26 -34.67 -15.05
N CYS A 464 -9.59 -35.96 -15.25
CA CYS A 464 -10.77 -36.52 -14.61
C CYS A 464 -10.46 -36.86 -13.14
N ASN A 465 -10.24 -35.85 -12.29
CA ASN A 465 -10.36 -36.04 -10.85
C ASN A 465 -10.86 -34.77 -10.12
N GLU A 466 -11.87 -34.99 -9.26
CA GLU A 466 -12.13 -34.25 -8.01
C GLU A 466 -12.84 -32.89 -7.93
N PHE A 467 -13.35 -32.23 -8.98
CA PHE A 467 -14.26 -31.08 -8.70
C PHE A 467 -15.64 -31.56 -8.18
N SER A 468 -15.83 -31.48 -6.87
CA SER A 468 -17.11 -31.75 -6.22
C SER A 468 -17.78 -30.45 -5.77
N ALA A 469 -18.70 -29.95 -6.61
CA ALA A 469 -19.72 -29.02 -6.16
C ALA A 469 -20.62 -29.74 -5.15
N GLY A 470 -20.26 -29.65 -3.88
CA GLY A 470 -20.86 -30.40 -2.78
C GLY A 470 -20.39 -29.83 -1.45
N ARG A 471 -21.31 -29.76 -0.48
CA ARG A 471 -21.11 -29.19 0.86
C ARG A 471 -19.89 -29.85 1.51
N SER A 472 -18.78 -29.13 1.57
CA SER A 472 -17.64 -29.51 2.40
C SER A 472 -17.77 -28.76 3.71
N PRO A 473 -18.07 -29.44 4.84
CA PRO A 473 -17.95 -28.83 6.15
C PRO A 473 -16.49 -28.38 6.38
N CYS A 474 -16.29 -27.35 7.20
CA CYS A 474 -14.97 -26.95 7.67
C CYS A 474 -14.42 -27.97 8.70
N GLU A 475 -14.22 -29.23 8.30
CA GLU A 475 -13.66 -30.28 9.16
C GLU A 475 -12.13 -30.18 9.21
N PHE A 476 -11.60 -30.10 10.44
CA PHE A 476 -10.18 -29.91 10.73
C PHE A 476 -9.52 -31.14 11.37
N GLU A 477 -10.21 -32.28 11.50
CA GLU A 477 -9.68 -33.45 12.21
C GLU A 477 -9.38 -34.65 11.31
N ASP A 478 -8.22 -35.21 11.63
CA ASP A 478 -7.56 -36.40 11.13
C ASP A 478 -8.34 -37.66 11.51
N SER A 479 -9.33 -38.04 10.69
CA SER A 479 -9.80 -39.43 10.69
C SER A 479 -9.49 -40.03 9.33
N GLY A 480 -8.42 -40.82 9.29
CA GLY A 480 -8.03 -41.67 8.16
C GLY A 480 -9.03 -42.81 7.93
N TYR A 481 -10.27 -42.46 7.63
CA TYR A 481 -11.29 -43.40 7.19
C TYR A 481 -11.99 -42.80 5.95
N GLU A 482 -11.35 -42.97 4.80
CA GLU A 482 -12.07 -42.95 3.54
C GLU A 482 -13.08 -44.10 3.58
N SER A 483 -14.34 -43.77 3.86
CA SER A 483 -15.40 -44.76 3.82
C SER A 483 -15.65 -45.13 2.36
N GLU A 484 -14.98 -46.18 1.90
CA GLU A 484 -15.36 -46.94 0.72
C GLU A 484 -16.84 -47.35 0.83
N GLY A 485 -17.65 -46.93 -0.14
CA GLY A 485 -19.05 -47.33 -0.28
C GLY A 485 -19.78 -46.37 -1.22
N THR A 486 -19.90 -46.64 -2.51
CA THR A 486 -20.67 -47.77 -3.04
C THR A 486 -20.19 -48.05 -4.46
N GLN A 487 -19.68 -49.26 -4.71
CA GLN A 487 -19.49 -49.78 -6.06
C GLN A 487 -20.85 -49.88 -6.75
N ILE A 488 -21.12 -49.03 -7.74
CA ILE A 488 -22.20 -49.23 -8.70
C ILE A 488 -21.58 -49.82 -9.95
N ASP A 489 -21.84 -51.11 -10.11
CA ASP A 489 -22.08 -51.86 -11.35
C ASP A 489 -21.23 -51.49 -12.59
N ARG A 490 -20.26 -52.36 -12.90
CA ARG A 490 -19.51 -52.35 -14.16
C ARG A 490 -20.42 -52.87 -15.30
N GLY A 491 -21.31 -51.99 -15.77
CA GLY A 491 -22.06 -52.15 -17.01
C GLY A 491 -21.31 -51.55 -18.19
N GLU A 492 -21.14 -52.34 -19.24
CA GLU A 492 -20.43 -52.07 -20.48
C GLU A 492 -20.93 -50.81 -21.25
N GLY A 493 -20.00 -50.06 -21.84
CA GLY A 493 -20.20 -49.49 -23.19
C GLY A 493 -21.05 -48.23 -23.41
N ARG A 494 -21.37 -47.40 -22.39
CA ARG A 494 -21.96 -46.07 -22.64
C ARG A 494 -20.90 -44.97 -22.54
N ARG A 495 -20.60 -44.28 -23.65
CA ARG A 495 -19.86 -42.99 -23.64
C ARG A 495 -20.55 -42.10 -22.61
N LYS A 496 -19.89 -41.81 -21.47
CA LYS A 496 -20.40 -40.84 -20.49
C LYS A 496 -20.44 -39.49 -21.21
N ILE A 497 -21.64 -39.04 -21.60
CA ILE A 497 -21.85 -37.68 -22.10
C ILE A 497 -21.44 -36.76 -20.94
N GLY A 498 -20.39 -35.96 -21.14
CA GLY A 498 -19.95 -34.99 -20.15
C GLY A 498 -21.08 -34.00 -19.84
N LYS A 499 -21.11 -33.51 -18.60
CA LYS A 499 -22.10 -32.50 -18.19
C LYS A 499 -21.93 -31.23 -19.02
N SER A 500 -23.03 -30.61 -19.42
CA SER A 500 -23.04 -29.31 -20.09
C SER A 500 -22.69 -28.15 -19.14
N SER A 501 -22.32 -26.98 -19.70
CA SER A 501 -22.03 -25.78 -18.89
C SER A 501 -23.25 -25.39 -18.05
N PHE A 502 -24.46 -25.57 -18.59
CA PHE A 502 -25.71 -25.32 -17.87
C PHE A 502 -25.87 -26.23 -16.64
N GLU A 503 -25.61 -27.53 -16.78
CA GLU A 503 -25.70 -28.48 -15.66
C GLU A 503 -24.65 -28.19 -14.58
N TRP A 504 -23.45 -27.76 -14.97
CA TRP A 504 -22.41 -27.35 -14.03
C TRP A 504 -22.76 -26.06 -13.29
N VAL A 505 -23.25 -25.04 -13.99
CA VAL A 505 -23.76 -23.81 -13.35
C VAL A 505 -24.84 -24.19 -12.35
N ARG A 506 -25.86 -24.96 -12.76
CA ARG A 506 -26.93 -25.39 -11.86
C ARG A 506 -26.41 -26.12 -10.62
N LYS A 507 -25.44 -27.02 -10.79
CA LYS A 507 -24.82 -27.75 -9.67
C LYS A 507 -24.09 -26.82 -8.70
N MET A 508 -23.37 -25.80 -9.20
CA MET A 508 -22.71 -24.79 -8.35
C MET A 508 -23.73 -23.86 -7.69
N MET A 509 -24.80 -23.50 -8.41
CA MET A 509 -25.91 -22.71 -7.88
C MET A 509 -26.55 -23.38 -6.67
N ASP A 510 -27.01 -24.62 -6.84
CA ASP A 510 -27.67 -25.40 -5.79
C ASP A 510 -26.69 -25.83 -4.68
N GLY A 511 -25.39 -25.92 -5.01
CA GLY A 511 -24.33 -26.32 -4.08
C GLY A 511 -23.95 -25.23 -3.09
N PHE A 512 -23.66 -24.01 -3.57
CA PHE A 512 -23.07 -22.96 -2.74
C PHE A 512 -23.36 -21.52 -3.15
N MET A 513 -24.10 -21.23 -4.22
CA MET A 513 -24.32 -19.82 -4.66
C MET A 513 -25.70 -19.25 -4.32
N VAL A 514 -26.62 -20.03 -3.74
CA VAL A 514 -27.95 -19.54 -3.35
C VAL A 514 -28.16 -19.61 -1.83
N ARG A 515 -29.20 -18.95 -1.35
CA ARG A 515 -29.67 -19.10 0.04
C ARG A 515 -30.14 -20.52 0.31
N GLY A 516 -29.90 -21.00 1.53
CA GLY A 516 -30.21 -22.36 1.98
C GLY A 516 -29.02 -23.33 1.93
N CYS A 517 -27.89 -22.90 1.38
CA CYS A 517 -26.67 -23.70 1.31
C CYS A 517 -25.81 -23.59 2.58
N GLY A 518 -25.99 -22.55 3.41
CA GLY A 518 -25.09 -22.26 4.53
C GLY A 518 -23.70 -21.82 4.09
N SER A 519 -23.56 -21.26 2.89
CA SER A 519 -22.29 -20.89 2.26
C SER A 519 -21.91 -19.43 2.49
N PRO A 520 -20.69 -19.00 2.11
CA PRO A 520 -20.31 -17.59 2.12
C PRO A 520 -21.20 -16.73 1.21
N MET A 521 -21.70 -17.30 0.10
CA MET A 521 -22.62 -16.57 -0.77
C MET A 521 -23.93 -16.24 -0.06
N GLN A 522 -24.49 -17.20 0.68
CA GLN A 522 -25.65 -16.94 1.52
C GLN A 522 -25.35 -15.83 2.54
N TRP A 523 -24.20 -15.90 3.22
CA TRP A 523 -23.80 -14.87 4.18
C TRP A 523 -23.73 -13.47 3.53
N MET A 524 -23.11 -13.35 2.36
CA MET A 524 -23.02 -12.10 1.61
C MET A 524 -24.39 -11.58 1.18
N LEU A 525 -25.27 -12.46 0.66
CA LEU A 525 -26.63 -12.12 0.24
C LEU A 525 -27.49 -11.61 1.40
N ASP A 526 -27.40 -12.25 2.56
CA ASP A 526 -28.13 -11.88 3.77
C ASP A 526 -27.61 -10.58 4.38
N LEU A 527 -26.28 -10.44 4.48
CA LEU A 527 -25.67 -9.22 5.01
C LEU A 527 -25.93 -8.01 4.10
N ARG A 528 -25.85 -8.18 2.77
CA ARG A 528 -26.18 -7.13 1.80
C ARG A 528 -27.63 -6.67 1.96
N GLY A 529 -28.57 -7.61 2.03
CA GLY A 529 -29.99 -7.30 2.21
C GLY A 529 -30.26 -6.57 3.53
N TYR A 530 -29.59 -6.99 4.61
CA TYR A 530 -29.66 -6.33 5.89
C TYR A 530 -29.10 -4.90 5.86
N GLY A 531 -27.92 -4.70 5.26
CA GLY A 531 -27.28 -3.39 5.14
C GLY A 531 -28.11 -2.41 4.32
N MET A 532 -28.66 -2.85 3.19
CA MET A 532 -29.61 -2.05 2.40
C MET A 532 -30.85 -1.67 3.22
N LYS A 533 -31.40 -2.60 4.02
CA LYS A 533 -32.54 -2.30 4.89
C LYS A 533 -32.18 -1.25 5.94
N ILE A 534 -30.97 -1.26 6.49
CA ILE A 534 -30.51 -0.20 7.40
C ILE A 534 -30.43 1.11 6.62
N ASP A 535 -29.69 1.17 5.52
CA ASP A 535 -29.46 2.40 4.77
C ASP A 535 -30.77 3.07 4.31
N PHE A 536 -31.75 2.30 3.82
CA PHE A 536 -33.05 2.83 3.41
C PHE A 536 -33.98 3.25 4.57
N ASN A 537 -33.80 2.71 5.78
CA ASN A 537 -34.68 2.98 6.92
C ASN A 537 -34.04 3.87 8.00
N THR A 538 -32.77 4.23 7.85
CA THR A 538 -32.08 5.13 8.78
C THR A 538 -31.88 6.47 8.08
N THR A 539 -32.35 7.56 8.69
CA THR A 539 -32.19 8.90 8.11
C THR A 539 -30.69 9.23 8.04
N SER A 540 -30.11 9.22 6.83
CA SER A 540 -28.74 9.67 6.63
C SER A 540 -28.62 11.14 7.04
N ALA A 541 -27.51 11.53 7.69
CA ALA A 541 -27.25 12.93 7.98
C ALA A 541 -27.13 13.69 6.65
N GLY A 542 -28.15 14.50 6.31
CA GLY A 542 -28.15 15.29 5.09
C GLY A 542 -27.05 16.35 5.13
N HIS A 543 -26.19 16.38 4.11
CA HIS A 543 -25.28 17.51 3.89
C HIS A 543 -26.07 18.69 3.30
N VAL A 544 -26.35 19.70 4.12
CA VAL A 544 -26.85 21.00 3.66
C VAL A 544 -25.65 21.84 3.22
N ASN A 545 -25.42 21.94 1.91
CA ASN A 545 -24.54 22.96 1.37
C ASN A 545 -25.36 24.24 1.15
N TRP A 546 -25.11 25.25 1.97
CA TRP A 546 -25.57 26.61 1.70
C TRP A 546 -24.82 27.11 0.47
N ARG A 547 -25.55 27.43 -0.60
CA ARG A 547 -25.01 28.27 -1.68
C ARG A 547 -25.08 29.70 -1.16
N ASP A 548 -23.96 30.25 -0.75
CA ASP A 548 -23.86 31.68 -0.51
C ASP A 548 -24.23 32.42 -1.81
N GLY A 549 -25.11 33.39 -1.66
CA GLY A 549 -25.80 34.10 -2.73
C GLY A 549 -24.92 35.09 -3.49
N ASP A 550 -25.49 35.55 -4.60
CA ASP A 550 -24.99 36.58 -5.51
C ASP A 550 -24.52 37.87 -4.82
#